data_AF-A0A368SXW4-F1
#
_entry.id   AF-A0A368SXW4-F1
#
_cell.length_a   1.000
_cell.length_b   1.000
_cell.length_c   1.000
_cell.angle_alpha   90.00
_cell.angle_beta   90.00
_cell.angle_gamma   90.00
#
_symmetry.space_group_name_H-M   'P 1'
#
loop_
_entity.id
_entity.type
_entity.pdbx_description
1 polymer ?
#
loop_
_entity_poly.entity_id
_entity_poly.type
_entity_poly.pdbx_seq_one_letter_code
_entity_poly.pdbx_strand_id
1 'polypeptide(L)'
;SWAVSTAPYRYRARFTLHASAAVVAERVPPTTGVVEALDDTSCELRTGADSLDALAMHVALIGVEFEVHEPAELRDRVRELAGRLGRAAP
;
A
#
# COMPACT_ATOMS: atom_id res chain seq x y z
N SER A 1 19.29 5.71 -0.86
CA SER A 1 18.93 7.00 -1.48
C SER A 1 17.92 6.72 -2.57
N TRP A 2 16.65 7.10 -2.42
CA TRP A 2 15.61 6.87 -3.45
C TRP A 2 15.21 8.21 -4.04
N ALA A 3 15.53 8.42 -5.31
CA ALA A 3 15.05 9.56 -6.08
C ALA A 3 14.46 9.02 -7.38
N VAL A 4 13.13 8.86 -7.39
CA VAL A 4 12.37 8.87 -8.64
C VAL A 4 11.43 10.07 -8.57
N SER A 5 11.62 10.95 -9.53
CA SER A 5 11.00 12.26 -9.69
C SER A 5 9.47 12.17 -9.74
N THR A 6 8.84 12.53 -8.64
CA THR A 6 7.43 12.94 -8.52
C THR A 6 7.44 14.04 -7.46
N ALA A 7 6.61 15.08 -7.59
CA ALA A 7 6.41 16.04 -6.49
C ALA A 7 6.30 15.25 -5.18
N PRO A 8 7.03 15.60 -4.09
CA PRO A 8 7.13 14.71 -2.95
C PRO A 8 5.71 14.47 -2.43
N TYR A 9 5.17 13.29 -2.72
CA TYR A 9 3.82 12.91 -2.33
C TYR A 9 3.64 13.29 -0.87
N ARG A 10 2.52 13.95 -0.57
CA ARG A 10 2.24 14.45 0.78
C ARG A 10 2.37 13.34 1.82
N TYR A 11 2.00 12.11 1.44
CA TYR A 11 2.16 10.92 2.25
C TYR A 11 3.05 9.91 1.53
N ARG A 12 3.95 9.28 2.29
CA ARG A 12 4.72 8.12 1.89
C ARG A 12 4.37 6.98 2.83
N ALA A 13 4.14 5.79 2.28
CA ALA A 13 3.71 4.65 3.05
C ALA A 13 4.58 3.43 2.78
N ARG A 14 4.65 2.58 3.82
CA ARG A 14 5.35 1.30 3.81
C ARG A 14 4.39 0.22 4.28
N PHE A 15 4.32 -0.85 3.51
CA PHE A 15 3.44 -1.98 3.76
C PHE A 15 4.21 -3.30 3.67
N THR A 16 3.82 -4.28 4.46
CA THR A 16 4.06 -5.68 4.12
C THR A 16 2.85 -6.19 3.36
N LEU A 17 3.07 -6.84 2.22
CA LEU A 17 2.05 -7.56 1.47
C LEU A 17 2.32 -9.05 1.59
N HIS A 18 1.30 -9.82 1.91
CA HIS A 18 1.36 -11.28 2.07
C HIS A 18 1.19 -11.97 0.71
N ALA A 19 2.10 -11.64 -0.21
CA ALA A 19 2.30 -12.29 -1.49
C ALA A 19 3.76 -12.10 -1.94
N SER A 20 4.24 -12.99 -2.82
CA SER A 20 5.59 -12.86 -3.36
C SER A 20 5.76 -11.57 -4.17
N ALA A 21 6.98 -11.03 -4.19
CA ALA A 21 7.28 -9.82 -4.94
C ALA A 21 6.92 -9.93 -6.43
N ALA A 22 7.05 -11.12 -7.03
CA ALA A 22 6.66 -11.37 -8.42
C ALA A 22 5.16 -11.17 -8.65
N VAL A 23 4.31 -11.72 -7.78
CA VAL A 23 2.85 -11.58 -7.87
C VAL A 23 2.42 -10.11 -7.69
N VAL A 24 3.06 -9.40 -6.77
CA VAL A 24 2.75 -7.99 -6.52
C VAL A 24 3.23 -7.10 -7.66
N ALA A 25 4.41 -7.37 -8.25
CA ALA A 25 4.96 -6.58 -9.35
C ALA A 25 4.09 -6.62 -10.62
N GLU A 26 3.27 -7.66 -10.81
CA GLU A 26 2.26 -7.70 -11.89
C GLU A 26 1.15 -6.65 -11.71
N ARG A 27 0.93 -6.16 -10.48
CA ARG A 27 -0.17 -5.26 -10.10
C ARG A 27 0.31 -3.86 -9.73
N VAL A 28 1.58 -3.71 -9.37
CA VAL A 28 2.19 -2.46 -8.95
C VAL A 28 3.28 -2.07 -9.95
N PRO A 29 2.97 -1.18 -10.92
CA PRO A 29 3.99 -0.68 -11.84
C PRO A 29 5.12 0.03 -11.08
N PRO A 30 6.38 -0.05 -11.54
CA PRO A 30 7.52 0.64 -10.91
C PRO A 30 7.37 2.16 -10.78
N THR A 31 6.47 2.75 -11.56
CA THR A 31 6.13 4.18 -11.49
C THR A 31 5.25 4.54 -10.30
N THR A 32 4.54 3.56 -9.73
CA THR A 32 3.59 3.76 -8.63
C THR A 32 4.16 3.33 -7.28
N GLY A 33 5.15 2.45 -7.25
CA GLY A 33 5.79 2.02 -6.02
C GLY A 33 7.03 1.16 -6.24
N VAL A 34 7.71 0.88 -5.14
CA VAL A 34 8.86 -0.01 -5.05
C VAL A 34 8.44 -1.26 -4.32
N VAL A 35 8.65 -2.41 -4.94
CA VAL A 35 8.38 -3.72 -4.36
C VAL A 35 9.71 -4.41 -4.11
N GLU A 36 9.95 -4.84 -2.87
CA GLU A 36 11.15 -5.57 -2.46
C GLU A 36 10.75 -6.87 -1.75
N ALA A 37 11.34 -8.00 -2.15
CA ALA A 37 11.05 -9.28 -1.52
C ALA A 37 11.55 -9.28 -0.06
N LEU A 38 10.71 -9.76 0.86
CA LEU A 38 11.10 -10.05 2.24
C LEU A 38 11.41 -11.55 2.39
N ASP A 39 10.58 -12.39 1.79
CA ASP A 39 10.76 -13.84 1.66
C ASP A 39 10.02 -14.37 0.40
N ASP A 40 9.89 -15.69 0.27
CA ASP A 40 9.25 -16.35 -0.87
C ASP A 40 7.74 -16.06 -1.00
N THR A 41 7.11 -15.63 0.09
CA THR A 41 5.66 -15.46 0.24
C THR A 41 5.22 -14.06 0.65
N SER A 42 6.17 -13.17 0.96
CA SER A 42 5.88 -11.79 1.37
C SER A 42 6.86 -10.78 0.75
N CYS A 43 6.38 -9.55 0.58
CA CYS A 43 7.20 -8.44 0.10
C CYS A 43 6.85 -7.12 0.80
N GLU A 44 7.80 -6.20 0.80
CA GLU A 44 7.57 -4.82 1.18
C GLU A 44 7.15 -3.99 -0.03
N LEU A 45 6.11 -3.17 0.14
CA LEU A 45 5.72 -2.12 -0.80
C LEU A 45 6.01 -0.75 -0.20
N ARG A 46 6.75 0.08 -0.93
CA ARG A 46 6.94 1.51 -0.64
C ARG A 46 6.31 2.35 -1.74
N THR A 47 5.36 3.20 -1.39
CA THR A 47 4.63 4.05 -2.35
C THR A 47 4.26 5.39 -1.72
N GLY A 48 3.72 6.33 -2.50
CA GLY A 48 3.26 7.62 -2.02
C GLY A 48 2.00 8.07 -2.75
N ALA A 49 1.21 8.92 -2.08
CA ALA A 49 0.08 9.61 -2.68
C ALA A 49 -0.19 10.94 -1.95
N ASP A 50 -1.09 11.76 -2.52
CA ASP A 50 -1.47 13.03 -1.92
C ASP A 50 -2.56 12.91 -0.83
N SER A 51 -3.12 11.71 -0.63
CA SER A 51 -4.08 11.42 0.43
C SER A 51 -3.94 10.01 0.98
N LEU A 52 -4.30 9.83 2.25
CA LEU A 52 -4.34 8.51 2.91
C LEU A 52 -5.40 7.59 2.27
N ASP A 53 -6.49 8.15 1.76
CA ASP A 53 -7.53 7.38 1.05
C ASP A 53 -7.00 6.77 -0.24
N ALA A 54 -6.22 7.54 -1.01
CA ALA A 54 -5.61 7.03 -2.23
C ALA A 54 -4.63 5.88 -1.92
N LEU A 55 -3.82 6.00 -0.86
CA LEU A 55 -2.92 4.94 -0.41
C LEU A 55 -3.69 3.68 0.02
N ALA A 56 -4.69 3.84 0.89
CA ALA A 56 -5.48 2.73 1.40
C ALA A 56 -6.21 1.98 0.27
N MET A 57 -6.86 2.71 -0.64
CA MET A 57 -7.57 2.10 -1.77
C MET A 57 -6.61 1.46 -2.77
N HIS A 58 -5.46 2.09 -3.06
CA HIS A 58 -4.47 1.50 -3.95
C HIS A 58 -4.03 0.12 -3.46
N VAL A 59 -3.66 0.00 -2.18
CA VAL A 59 -3.19 -1.27 -1.61
C VAL A 59 -4.32 -2.29 -1.46
N ALA A 60 -5.51 -1.87 -1.02
CA ALA A 60 -6.66 -2.76 -0.91
C ALA A 60 -7.03 -3.41 -2.27
N LEU A 61 -6.89 -2.66 -3.37
CA LEU A 61 -7.18 -3.15 -4.72
C LEU A 61 -6.11 -4.09 -5.29
N ILE A 62 -4.95 -4.24 -4.64
CA ILE A 62 -3.96 -5.28 -5.00
C ILE A 62 -4.54 -6.68 -4.71
N GLY A 63 -5.49 -6.78 -3.78
CA GLY A 63 -6.25 -8.00 -3.49
C GLY A 63 -5.44 -9.06 -2.74
N VAL A 64 -4.52 -8.63 -1.87
CA VAL A 64 -3.74 -9.49 -0.97
C VAL A 64 -3.83 -8.95 0.44
N GLU A 65 -3.65 -9.81 1.44
CA GLU A 65 -3.53 -9.37 2.83
C GLU A 65 -2.32 -8.44 2.99
N PHE A 66 -2.47 -7.42 3.84
CA PHE A 66 -1.43 -6.42 4.01
C PHE A 66 -1.39 -5.84 5.42
N GLU A 67 -0.20 -5.36 5.80
CA GLU A 67 0.04 -4.65 7.04
C GLU A 67 0.55 -3.25 6.73
N VAL A 68 0.03 -2.26 7.43
CA VAL A 68 0.48 -0.87 7.33
C VAL A 68 1.57 -0.62 8.37
N HIS A 69 2.76 -0.21 7.96
CA HIS A 69 3.85 0.18 8.86
C HIS A 69 3.90 1.68 9.08
N GLU A 70 3.84 2.44 7.99
CA GLU A 70 3.89 3.90 7.98
C GLU A 70 2.98 4.46 6.88
N PRO A 71 2.44 5.69 7.04
CA PRO A 71 2.47 6.47 8.28
C PRO A 71 1.43 5.94 9.29
N ALA A 72 1.56 6.29 10.58
CA ALA A 72 0.70 5.72 11.62
C ALA A 72 -0.79 6.08 11.41
N GLU A 73 -1.07 7.30 10.96
CA GLU A 73 -2.43 7.76 10.66
C GLU A 73 -3.11 6.99 9.51
N LEU A 74 -2.34 6.30 8.67
CA LEU A 74 -2.91 5.44 7.63
C LEU A 74 -3.62 4.22 8.24
N ARG A 75 -3.14 3.70 9.37
CA ARG A 75 -3.80 2.58 10.07
C ARG A 75 -5.20 2.96 10.53
N ASP A 76 -5.32 4.14 11.12
CA ASP A 76 -6.61 4.66 11.57
C ASP A 76 -7.53 4.90 10.38
N ARG A 77 -6.99 5.44 9.29
CA ARG A 77 -7.78 5.65 8.08
C ARG A 77 -8.28 4.35 7.45
N VAL A 78 -7.44 3.31 7.38
CA VAL A 78 -7.83 1.98 6.91
C VAL A 78 -8.94 1.40 7.78
N ARG A 79 -8.86 1.55 9.11
CA ARG A 79 -9.90 1.08 10.04
C ARG A 79 -11.25 1.76 9.80
N GLU A 80 -11.24 3.08 9.58
CA GLU A 80 -12.45 3.83 9.24
C GLU A 80 -13.05 3.39 7.91
N LEU A 81 -12.22 3.24 6.87
CA LEU A 81 -12.66 2.77 5.55
C LEU A 81 -13.24 1.36 5.62
N ALA A 82 -12.56 0.44 6.28
CA ALA A 82 -13.03 -0.92 6.49
C ALA A 82 -14.38 -0.94 7.21
N GLY A 83 -14.54 -0.16 8.28
CA GLY A 83 -15.82 -0.04 8.98
C GLY A 83 -16.94 0.54 8.09
N ARG A 84 -16.63 1.53 7.23
CA ARG A 84 -17.60 2.10 6.29
C ARG A 84 -18.01 1.11 5.20
N LEU A 85 -17.05 0.39 4.61
CA LEU A 85 -17.30 -0.62 3.59
C LEU A 85 -18.07 -1.81 4.15
N GLY A 86 -17.71 -2.26 5.35
CA GLY A 86 -18.41 -3.35 6.04
C GLY A 86 -19.88 -3.03 6.33
N ARG A 87 -20.22 -1.78 6.64
CA ARG A 87 -21.63 -1.36 6.79
C ARG A 87 -22.40 -1.25 5.46
N ALA A 88 -21.70 -1.20 4.32
CA ALA A 88 -22.32 -1.10 3.00
C ALA A 88 -22.61 -2.48 2.38
N ALA A 89 -21.98 -3.54 2.87
CA ALA A 89 -22.22 -4.92 2.46
C ALA A 89 -23.15 -5.59 3.49
N PRO A 90 -24.39 -5.99 3.13
CA PRO A 90 -25.33 -6.66 4.02
C PRO A 90 -24.94 -8.09 4.37
#